data_AF-A0A7X2TXS4-F1
#
_entry.id   AF-A0A7X2TXS4-F1
#
_cell.length_a   1.000
_cell.length_b   1.000
_cell.length_c   1.000
_cell.angle_alpha   90.00
_cell.angle_beta   90.00
_cell.angle_gamma   90.00
#
_symmetry.space_group_name_H-M   'P 1'
#
loop_
_entity.id
_entity.type
_entity.pdbx_description
1 polymer ?
#
loop_
_entity_poly.entity_id
_entity_poly.type
_entity_poly.pdbx_seq_one_letter_code
_entity_poly.pdbx_strand_id
1 'polypeptide(L)'
;MLALQLIPLRFHLEARQPIYFPPGKASNILRGGFGRTFRSIACAPGCSSPLTCNFRQECPYARIFEPTLESGPSGLADAPRPFLFRAPHLDGVRIALNQPFHFDLHLFDMRPQIIAYFITAFQQFAESGIGPGKGAAFVSAVSILDAARRPVCDIFSDGVLRSNVACPPVEISLLPPDQPVGAVSIRFLTPTELSKNQPAAEPPAFVVLLSRLRNRISNLLTLYGQGKPDFDFT
;
A
#
# COMPACT_ATOMS: atom_id res chain seq x y z
N MET A 1 22.92 7.14 -2.28
CA MET A 1 22.78 5.73 -2.71
C MET A 1 21.40 5.57 -3.32
N LEU A 2 21.28 5.01 -4.53
CA LEU A 2 20.01 4.87 -5.23
C LEU A 2 19.26 3.64 -4.70
N ALA A 3 18.33 3.84 -3.78
CA ALA A 3 17.56 2.77 -3.16
C ALA A 3 16.08 3.15 -3.04
N LEU A 4 15.20 2.15 -3.17
CA LEU A 4 13.79 2.27 -2.85
C LEU A 4 13.55 1.73 -1.44
N GLN A 5 13.07 2.60 -0.56
CA GLN A 5 12.68 2.24 0.80
C GLN A 5 11.19 1.91 0.87
N LEU A 6 10.85 0.89 1.65
CA LEU A 6 9.48 0.57 2.03
C LEU A 6 9.42 0.01 3.46
N ILE A 7 8.28 0.20 4.12
CA ILE A 7 7.94 -0.41 5.39
C ILE A 7 6.85 -1.47 5.12
N PRO A 8 7.20 -2.76 5.05
CA PRO A 8 6.21 -3.82 4.93
C PRO A 8 5.61 -4.09 6.31
N LEU A 9 4.29 -4.01 6.40
CA LEU A 9 3.49 -4.23 7.59
C LEU A 9 2.59 -5.45 7.38
N ARG A 10 2.38 -6.25 8.41
CA ARG A 10 1.33 -7.26 8.46
C ARG A 10 0.31 -6.86 9.50
N PHE A 11 -0.94 -6.73 9.06
CA PHE A 11 -2.08 -6.55 9.95
C PHE A 11 -2.63 -7.92 10.30
N HIS A 12 -2.63 -8.24 11.59
CA HIS A 12 -3.28 -9.41 12.15
C HIS A 12 -4.65 -9.03 12.66
N LEU A 13 -5.67 -9.79 12.24
CA LEU A 13 -7.06 -9.55 12.60
C LEU A 13 -7.71 -10.85 13.08
N GLU A 14 -8.73 -10.70 13.91
CA GLU A 14 -9.61 -11.79 14.30
C GLU A 14 -11.07 -11.38 14.06
N ALA A 15 -11.79 -12.26 13.38
CA ALA A 15 -13.17 -12.01 13.00
C ALA A 15 -14.11 -12.09 14.21
N ARG A 16 -14.97 -11.08 14.39
CA ARG A 16 -16.07 -11.08 15.37
C ARG A 16 -17.41 -11.48 14.76
N GLN A 17 -17.48 -11.53 13.43
CA GLN A 17 -18.58 -12.03 12.64
C GLN A 17 -18.02 -12.68 11.37
N PRO A 18 -18.77 -13.58 10.69
CA PRO A 18 -18.31 -14.17 9.44
C PRO A 18 -17.99 -13.09 8.38
N ILE A 19 -16.82 -13.20 7.76
CA ILE A 19 -16.36 -12.29 6.71
C ILE A 19 -16.18 -13.09 5.41
N TYR A 20 -16.55 -12.50 4.29
CA TYR A 20 -16.32 -13.08 2.97
C TYR A 20 -15.60 -12.08 2.08
N PHE A 21 -14.51 -12.55 1.47
CA PHE A 21 -13.79 -11.86 0.42
C PHE A 21 -14.13 -12.53 -0.91
N PRO A 22 -15.00 -11.94 -1.75
CA PRO A 22 -15.29 -12.50 -3.06
C PRO A 22 -14.02 -12.63 -3.92
N PRO A 23 -13.96 -13.60 -4.85
CA PRO A 23 -12.82 -13.77 -5.74
C PRO A 23 -12.43 -12.48 -6.46
N GLY A 24 -11.14 -12.12 -6.39
CA GLY A 24 -10.58 -10.93 -7.02
C GLY A 24 -11.04 -9.60 -6.41
N LYS A 25 -11.58 -9.60 -5.18
CA LYS A 25 -12.10 -8.41 -4.51
C LYS A 25 -11.41 -8.09 -3.19
N ALA A 26 -10.51 -8.93 -2.67
CA ALA A 26 -9.91 -8.73 -1.35
C ALA A 26 -9.25 -7.35 -1.21
N SER A 27 -8.31 -7.01 -2.09
CA SER A 27 -7.63 -5.71 -2.07
C SER A 27 -8.56 -4.52 -2.30
N ASN A 28 -9.63 -4.70 -3.09
CA ASN A 28 -10.61 -3.63 -3.34
C ASN A 28 -11.51 -3.37 -2.13
N ILE A 29 -11.90 -4.42 -1.42
CA ILE A 29 -12.64 -4.32 -0.15
C ILE A 29 -11.78 -3.59 0.88
N LEU A 30 -10.52 -4.01 1.05
CA LEU A 30 -9.58 -3.36 1.97
C LEU A 30 -9.41 -1.89 1.59
N ARG A 31 -9.09 -1.58 0.32
CA ARG A 31 -8.86 -0.20 -0.15
C ARG A 31 -10.07 0.71 0.01
N GLY A 32 -11.26 0.24 -0.37
CA GLY A 32 -12.48 1.05 -0.33
C GLY A 32 -12.97 1.31 1.09
N GLY A 33 -12.90 0.29 1.96
CA GLY A 33 -13.20 0.44 3.39
C GLY A 33 -12.22 1.39 4.08
N PHE A 34 -10.93 1.06 3.98
CA PHE A 34 -9.83 1.86 4.52
C PHE A 34 -9.89 3.32 4.07
N GLY A 35 -10.08 3.60 2.77
CA GLY A 35 -10.07 4.97 2.28
C GLY A 35 -11.19 5.85 2.85
N ARG A 36 -12.39 5.29 3.04
CA ARG A 36 -13.51 6.02 3.66
C ARG A 36 -13.23 6.33 5.13
N THR A 37 -12.76 5.36 5.88
CA THR A 37 -12.44 5.52 7.30
C THR A 37 -11.23 6.44 7.50
N PHE A 38 -10.20 6.33 6.65
CA PHE A 38 -9.05 7.23 6.69
C PHE A 38 -9.47 8.67 6.44
N ARG A 39 -10.40 8.91 5.51
CA ARG A 39 -10.96 10.25 5.26
C ARG A 39 -11.61 10.83 6.51
N SER A 40 -12.42 10.04 7.22
CA SER A 40 -13.15 10.53 8.40
C SER A 40 -12.24 10.87 9.58
N ILE A 41 -11.08 10.22 9.70
CA ILE A 41 -10.12 10.49 10.80
C ILE A 41 -9.07 11.55 10.46
N ALA A 42 -8.70 11.69 9.18
CA ALA A 42 -7.54 12.51 8.79
C ALA A 42 -7.92 13.84 8.12
N CYS A 43 -9.13 14.00 7.62
CA CYS A 43 -9.57 15.28 7.04
C CYS A 43 -10.08 16.25 8.10
N ALA A 44 -9.92 17.54 7.85
CA ALA A 44 -10.57 18.59 8.63
C ALA A 44 -12.11 18.48 8.54
N PRO A 45 -12.85 18.81 9.62
CA PRO A 45 -14.31 18.92 9.58
C PRO A 45 -14.77 19.87 8.45
N GLY A 46 -15.78 19.47 7.69
CA GLY A 46 -16.32 20.28 6.59
C GLY A 46 -15.53 20.22 5.27
N CYS A 47 -14.50 19.38 5.15
CA CYS A 47 -13.78 19.17 3.90
C CYS A 47 -14.67 18.51 2.83
N SER A 48 -15.25 19.34 1.95
CA SER A 48 -16.06 18.90 0.79
C SER A 48 -15.20 18.18 -0.26
N SER A 49 -14.04 18.75 -0.59
CA SER A 49 -13.08 18.20 -1.56
C SER A 49 -11.64 18.35 -1.08
N PRO A 50 -10.85 17.26 -1.00
CA PRO A 50 -9.43 17.33 -0.67
C PRO A 50 -8.59 18.10 -1.69
N LEU A 51 -9.05 18.23 -2.94
CA LEU A 51 -8.33 18.95 -4.01
C LEU A 51 -8.37 20.46 -3.82
N THR A 52 -9.48 20.99 -3.30
CA THR A 52 -9.70 22.45 -3.12
C THR A 52 -9.67 22.86 -1.65
N CYS A 53 -9.17 21.98 -0.76
CA CYS A 53 -9.14 22.24 0.67
C CYS A 53 -8.00 23.21 1.03
N ASN A 54 -8.29 24.25 1.81
CA ASN A 54 -7.29 25.22 2.27
C ASN A 54 -6.15 24.58 3.09
N PHE A 55 -6.41 23.45 3.74
CA PHE A 55 -5.43 22.71 4.55
C PHE A 55 -4.77 21.55 3.79
N ARG A 56 -4.91 21.49 2.45
CA ARG A 56 -4.46 20.36 1.63
C ARG A 56 -3.00 19.99 1.84
N GLN A 57 -2.11 20.98 1.95
CA GLN A 57 -0.66 20.76 2.08
C GLN A 57 -0.28 19.98 3.35
N GLU A 58 -1.05 20.16 4.42
CA GLU A 58 -0.83 19.50 5.71
C GLU A 58 -1.75 18.28 5.91
N CYS A 59 -2.75 18.10 5.06
CA CYS A 59 -3.77 17.06 5.17
C CYS A 59 -3.19 15.65 4.91
N PRO A 60 -3.16 14.75 5.92
CA PRO A 60 -2.64 13.40 5.74
C PRO A 60 -3.45 12.62 4.69
N TYR A 61 -4.77 12.81 4.62
CA TYR A 61 -5.60 12.19 3.59
C TYR A 61 -5.17 12.61 2.18
N ALA A 62 -4.99 13.92 1.94
CA ALA A 62 -4.61 14.43 0.62
C ALA A 62 -3.28 13.84 0.15
N ARG A 63 -2.29 13.76 1.06
CA ARG A 63 -0.99 13.17 0.74
C ARG A 63 -1.05 11.66 0.41
N ILE A 64 -1.88 10.91 1.11
CA ILE A 64 -1.97 9.46 0.96
C ILE A 64 -2.87 9.04 -0.21
N PHE A 65 -3.97 9.74 -0.45
CA PHE A 65 -5.00 9.33 -1.43
C PHE A 65 -5.06 10.19 -2.69
N GLU A 66 -4.69 11.47 -2.59
CA GLU A 66 -4.78 12.45 -3.67
C GLU A 66 -3.41 13.09 -3.98
N PRO A 67 -2.30 12.33 -4.13
CA PRO A 67 -1.01 12.93 -4.42
C PRO A 67 -1.00 13.63 -5.78
N THR A 68 -0.20 14.69 -5.89
CA THR A 68 0.00 15.46 -7.12
C THR A 68 1.49 15.63 -7.39
N LEU A 69 1.89 15.60 -8.65
CA LEU A 69 3.25 15.92 -9.11
C LEU A 69 3.20 17.24 -9.87
N GLU A 70 3.93 18.24 -9.41
CA GLU A 70 3.91 19.60 -9.97
C GLU A 70 4.66 19.72 -11.31
N SER A 71 5.57 18.79 -11.64
CA SER A 71 6.45 18.89 -12.81
C SER A 71 6.54 17.58 -13.62
N GLY A 72 6.12 17.65 -14.89
CA GLY A 72 6.19 16.59 -15.91
C GLY A 72 5.50 17.02 -17.22
N PRO A 73 5.89 16.52 -18.42
CA PRO A 73 5.39 16.98 -19.73
C PRO A 73 3.89 16.76 -19.98
N SER A 74 3.19 16.21 -19.00
CA SER A 74 1.76 16.28 -18.78
C SER A 74 1.62 16.10 -17.28
N GLY A 75 0.82 16.93 -16.59
CA GLY A 75 0.53 16.72 -15.18
C GLY A 75 0.19 15.26 -14.98
N LEU A 76 1.00 14.54 -14.21
CA LEU A 76 0.82 13.11 -13.97
C LEU A 76 -0.52 12.95 -13.25
N ALA A 77 -1.59 12.79 -14.02
CA ALA A 77 -2.97 12.75 -13.53
C ALA A 77 -3.22 11.59 -12.57
N ASP A 78 -2.26 10.66 -12.45
CA ASP A 78 -2.33 9.51 -11.56
C ASP A 78 -1.00 9.27 -10.83
N ALA A 79 -0.61 10.22 -9.98
CA ALA A 79 0.53 10.05 -9.08
C ALA A 79 0.36 8.79 -8.18
N PRO A 80 1.45 8.05 -7.92
CA PRO A 80 1.37 6.82 -7.15
C PRO A 80 1.00 7.12 -5.71
N ARG A 81 -0.01 6.43 -5.17
CA ARG A 81 -0.28 6.45 -3.73
C ARG A 81 0.84 5.68 -3.02
N PRO A 82 1.25 6.08 -1.80
CA PRO A 82 2.44 5.54 -1.14
C PRO A 82 2.16 4.21 -0.45
N PHE A 83 1.19 3.43 -0.90
CA PHE A 83 0.88 2.16 -0.28
C PHE A 83 0.35 1.10 -1.26
N LEU A 84 0.49 -0.16 -0.87
CA LEU A 84 -0.02 -1.32 -1.59
C LEU A 84 -0.57 -2.36 -0.60
N PHE A 85 -1.83 -2.76 -0.77
CA PHE A 85 -2.39 -3.91 -0.07
C PHE A 85 -2.04 -5.20 -0.79
N ARG A 86 -1.59 -6.20 -0.03
CA ARG A 86 -1.26 -7.54 -0.48
C ARG A 86 -2.13 -8.54 0.28
N ALA A 87 -3.22 -8.91 -0.36
CA ALA A 87 -4.19 -9.87 0.18
C ALA A 87 -4.65 -10.95 -0.82
N PRO A 88 -3.82 -11.43 -1.78
CA PRO A 88 -4.28 -12.41 -2.77
C PRO A 88 -4.72 -13.73 -2.13
N HIS A 89 -4.13 -14.11 -0.98
CA HIS A 89 -4.51 -15.30 -0.22
C HIS A 89 -5.87 -15.17 0.47
N LEU A 90 -6.48 -13.99 0.49
CA LEU A 90 -7.84 -13.79 0.99
C LEU A 90 -8.89 -13.86 -0.14
N ASP A 91 -8.50 -13.87 -1.41
CA ASP A 91 -9.48 -13.92 -2.51
C ASP A 91 -10.27 -15.24 -2.50
N GLY A 92 -11.60 -15.14 -2.51
CA GLY A 92 -12.51 -16.29 -2.43
C GLY A 92 -12.65 -16.89 -1.04
N VAL A 93 -11.98 -16.34 -0.03
CA VAL A 93 -11.94 -16.92 1.32
C VAL A 93 -13.13 -16.44 2.17
N ARG A 94 -13.70 -17.39 2.93
CA ARG A 94 -14.63 -17.13 4.03
C ARG A 94 -13.88 -17.29 5.35
N ILE A 95 -13.98 -16.28 6.20
CA ILE A 95 -13.43 -16.27 7.55
C ILE A 95 -14.59 -16.47 8.52
N ALA A 96 -14.51 -17.50 9.36
CA ALA A 96 -15.51 -17.81 10.37
C ALA A 96 -15.37 -16.91 11.61
N LEU A 97 -16.38 -16.95 12.49
CA LEU A 97 -16.32 -16.30 13.80
C LEU A 97 -15.07 -16.75 14.58
N ASN A 98 -14.37 -15.80 15.20
CA ASN A 98 -13.13 -15.96 15.96
C ASN A 98 -11.95 -16.53 15.15
N GLN A 99 -12.07 -16.63 13.82
CA GLN A 99 -10.97 -17.10 12.99
C GLN A 99 -9.97 -15.96 12.75
N PRO A 100 -8.66 -16.19 12.99
CA PRO A 100 -7.64 -15.21 12.67
C PRO A 100 -7.38 -15.16 11.16
N PHE A 101 -7.02 -13.98 10.68
CA PHE A 101 -6.58 -13.74 9.31
C PHE A 101 -5.62 -12.56 9.26
N HIS A 102 -4.96 -12.38 8.12
CA HIS A 102 -4.03 -11.26 7.95
C HIS A 102 -4.01 -10.77 6.51
N PHE A 103 -3.50 -9.56 6.33
CA PHE A 103 -3.04 -9.05 5.04
C PHE A 103 -1.77 -8.23 5.25
N ASP A 104 -0.99 -8.08 4.17
CA ASP A 104 0.22 -7.27 4.20
C ASP A 104 -0.05 -5.90 3.55
N LEU A 105 0.60 -4.86 4.05
CA LEU A 105 0.60 -3.51 3.55
C LEU A 105 2.06 -3.10 3.31
N HIS A 106 2.41 -2.70 2.09
CA HIS A 106 3.68 -2.02 1.86
C HIS A 106 3.43 -0.51 1.93
N LEU A 107 4.15 0.21 2.77
CA LEU A 107 4.11 1.67 2.89
C LEU A 107 5.42 2.28 2.36
N PHE A 108 5.32 3.29 1.52
CA PHE A 108 6.45 3.99 0.90
C PHE A 108 6.67 5.39 1.48
N ASP A 109 5.74 5.89 2.31
CA ASP A 109 5.92 7.15 3.05
C ASP A 109 6.54 6.86 4.43
N MET A 110 7.76 7.33 4.65
CA MET A 110 8.57 7.01 5.85
C MET A 110 8.18 7.81 7.10
N ARG A 111 7.19 8.69 7.02
CA ARG A 111 6.79 9.54 8.15
C ARG A 111 6.09 8.70 9.24
N PRO A 112 6.61 8.65 10.48
CA PRO A 112 6.07 7.77 11.53
C PRO A 112 4.59 7.98 11.83
N GLN A 113 4.11 9.23 11.77
CA GLN A 113 2.70 9.57 12.01
C GLN A 113 1.73 8.87 11.04
N ILE A 114 2.18 8.53 9.84
CA ILE A 114 1.33 7.84 8.85
C ILE A 114 0.98 6.44 9.32
N ILE A 115 1.92 5.72 9.94
CA ILE A 115 1.66 4.38 10.46
C ILE A 115 0.54 4.41 11.51
N ALA A 116 0.57 5.38 12.42
CA ALA A 116 -0.48 5.56 13.42
C ALA A 116 -1.85 5.79 12.78
N TYR A 117 -1.94 6.65 11.75
CA TYR A 117 -3.20 6.84 11.01
C TYR A 117 -3.69 5.55 10.34
N PHE A 118 -2.78 4.76 9.75
CA PHE A 118 -3.16 3.50 9.11
C PHE A 118 -3.72 2.50 10.12
N ILE A 119 -3.08 2.36 11.28
CA ILE A 119 -3.53 1.48 12.36
C ILE A 119 -4.91 1.90 12.86
N THR A 120 -5.07 3.17 13.22
CA THR A 120 -6.35 3.72 13.69
C THR A 120 -7.47 3.56 12.65
N ALA A 121 -7.19 3.84 11.38
CA ALA A 121 -8.16 3.66 10.30
C ALA A 121 -8.56 2.19 10.13
N PHE A 122 -7.62 1.26 10.26
CA PHE A 122 -7.92 -0.17 10.15
C PHE A 122 -8.69 -0.72 11.35
N GLN A 123 -8.42 -0.25 12.57
CA GLN A 123 -9.23 -0.59 13.74
C GLN A 123 -10.70 -0.21 13.52
N GLN A 124 -10.96 1.06 13.17
CA GLN A 124 -12.32 1.55 12.92
C GLN A 124 -12.97 0.87 11.70
N PHE A 125 -12.22 0.65 10.62
CA PHE A 125 -12.74 -0.04 9.44
C PHE A 125 -13.12 -1.49 9.78
N ALA A 126 -12.27 -2.23 10.48
CA ALA A 126 -12.52 -3.61 10.85
C ALA A 126 -13.77 -3.73 11.73
N GLU A 127 -13.93 -2.84 12.71
CA GLU A 127 -15.09 -2.79 13.60
C GLU A 127 -16.39 -2.44 12.86
N SER A 128 -16.34 -1.50 11.92
CA SER A 128 -17.50 -1.08 11.11
C SER A 128 -17.93 -2.10 10.04
N GLY A 129 -17.15 -3.16 9.83
CA GLY A 129 -17.51 -4.31 8.99
C GLY A 129 -16.79 -4.40 7.65
N ILE A 130 -16.22 -5.57 7.40
CA ILE A 130 -15.42 -5.92 6.21
C ILE A 130 -16.26 -6.69 5.19
N GLY A 131 -16.09 -6.34 3.92
CA GLY A 131 -16.69 -7.05 2.79
C GLY A 131 -18.20 -6.82 2.63
N PRO A 132 -18.85 -7.57 1.72
CA PRO A 132 -20.27 -7.37 1.37
C PRO A 132 -21.22 -7.63 2.55
N GLY A 133 -20.91 -8.61 3.40
CA GLY A 133 -21.69 -8.95 4.59
C GLY A 133 -21.39 -8.07 5.80
N LYS A 134 -20.46 -7.10 5.69
CA LYS A 134 -20.09 -6.18 6.76
C LYS A 134 -19.73 -6.89 8.08
N GLY A 135 -19.06 -8.04 8.00
CA GLY A 135 -18.63 -8.77 9.18
C GLY A 135 -17.57 -7.99 9.95
N ALA A 136 -17.83 -7.72 11.23
CA ALA A 136 -16.89 -7.05 12.11
C ALA A 136 -15.65 -7.92 12.42
N ALA A 137 -14.52 -7.27 12.59
CA ALA A 137 -13.26 -7.85 13.08
C ALA A 137 -12.55 -6.81 13.97
N PHE A 138 -11.50 -7.23 14.66
CA PHE A 138 -10.59 -6.29 15.33
C PHE A 138 -9.16 -6.56 14.88
N VAL A 139 -8.34 -5.51 14.89
CA VAL A 139 -6.89 -5.62 14.66
C VAL A 139 -6.25 -6.10 15.95
N SER A 140 -5.70 -7.31 15.97
CA SER A 140 -5.07 -7.88 17.15
C SER A 140 -3.59 -7.47 17.29
N ALA A 141 -2.88 -7.36 16.17
CA ALA A 141 -1.49 -6.93 16.14
C ALA A 141 -1.11 -6.33 14.78
N VAL A 142 -0.03 -5.54 14.78
CA VAL A 142 0.65 -5.09 13.55
C VAL A 142 2.14 -5.30 13.69
N SER A 143 2.73 -6.00 12.73
CA SER A 143 4.17 -6.32 12.70
C SER A 143 4.83 -5.71 11.47
N ILE A 144 6.05 -5.19 11.62
CA ILE A 144 6.96 -4.91 10.51
C ILE A 144 7.59 -6.23 10.03
N LEU A 145 7.71 -6.38 8.71
CA LEU A 145 8.31 -7.54 8.07
C LEU A 145 9.68 -7.21 7.46
N ASP A 146 10.56 -8.22 7.42
CA ASP A 146 11.81 -8.17 6.65
C ASP A 146 11.57 -8.35 5.13
N ALA A 147 12.66 -8.30 4.36
CA ALA A 147 12.63 -8.53 2.91
C ALA A 147 12.10 -9.94 2.53
N ALA A 148 12.21 -10.92 3.42
CA ALA A 148 11.66 -12.27 3.26
C ALA A 148 10.18 -12.38 3.70
N ARG A 149 9.55 -11.26 4.08
CA ARG A 149 8.16 -11.16 4.60
C ARG A 149 7.93 -11.91 5.91
N ARG A 150 8.96 -12.02 6.74
CA ARG A 150 8.88 -12.58 8.09
C ARG A 150 8.70 -11.44 9.10
N PRO A 151 7.78 -11.57 10.08
CA PRO A 151 7.68 -10.62 11.17
C PRO A 151 9.00 -10.52 11.93
N VAL A 152 9.49 -9.29 12.11
CA VAL A 152 10.72 -9.02 12.87
C VAL A 152 10.48 -8.10 14.07
N CYS A 153 9.30 -7.47 14.13
CA CYS A 153 9.06 -6.34 15.01
C CYS A 153 7.57 -6.06 15.14
N ASP A 154 7.01 -6.13 16.34
CA ASP A 154 5.61 -5.77 16.60
C ASP A 154 5.53 -4.30 17.01
N ILE A 155 4.76 -3.53 16.25
CA ILE A 155 4.56 -2.08 16.47
C ILE A 155 3.21 -1.78 17.12
N PHE A 156 2.29 -2.74 17.12
CA PHE A 156 1.00 -2.63 17.78
C PHE A 156 0.58 -3.99 18.30
N SER A 157 0.21 -4.04 19.59
CA SER A 157 -0.40 -5.21 20.24
C SER A 157 -1.25 -4.73 21.40
N ASP A 158 -2.29 -5.49 21.76
CA ASP A 158 -3.10 -5.25 22.97
C ASP A 158 -3.69 -3.83 23.04
N GLY A 159 -4.02 -3.25 21.89
CA GLY A 159 -4.56 -1.88 21.80
C GLY A 159 -3.51 -0.77 21.93
N VAL A 160 -2.22 -1.09 22.08
CA VAL A 160 -1.14 -0.14 22.34
C VAL A 160 -0.20 -0.03 21.14
N LEU A 161 0.01 1.20 20.67
CA LEU A 161 1.04 1.53 19.69
C LEU A 161 2.40 1.66 20.39
N ARG A 162 3.40 0.93 19.92
CA ARG A 162 4.77 0.96 20.44
C ARG A 162 5.58 1.97 19.62
N SER A 163 5.94 3.09 20.23
CA SER A 163 6.60 4.22 19.55
C SER A 163 8.13 4.14 19.48
N ASN A 164 8.77 3.27 20.27
CA ASN A 164 10.23 3.17 20.37
C ASN A 164 10.81 1.91 19.71
N VAL A 165 10.11 1.33 18.73
CA VAL A 165 10.61 0.11 18.08
C VAL A 165 11.51 0.50 16.91
N ALA A 166 12.81 0.31 17.08
CA ALA A 166 13.82 0.60 16.07
C ALA A 166 13.83 -0.53 15.02
N CYS A 167 12.99 -0.38 14.00
CA CYS A 167 12.86 -1.35 12.91
C CYS A 167 13.15 -0.61 11.60
N PRO A 168 14.31 -0.86 10.96
CA PRO A 168 14.66 -0.15 9.75
C PRO A 168 13.69 -0.53 8.62
N PRO A 169 13.42 0.41 7.69
CA PRO A 169 12.69 0.07 6.47
C PRO A 169 13.47 -0.99 5.67
N VAL A 170 12.76 -1.74 4.84
CA VAL A 170 13.41 -2.56 3.82
C VAL A 170 13.97 -1.64 2.74
N GLU A 171 15.24 -1.82 2.42
CA GLU A 171 15.92 -1.14 1.31
C GLU A 171 16.08 -2.07 0.13
N ILE A 172 15.61 -1.63 -1.03
CA ILE A 172 15.82 -2.29 -2.31
C ILE A 172 16.85 -1.49 -3.08
N SER A 173 18.04 -2.06 -3.28
CA SER A 173 19.06 -1.47 -4.14
C SER A 173 18.55 -1.35 -5.58
N LEU A 174 18.76 -0.18 -6.18
CA LEU A 174 18.49 0.06 -7.60
C LEU A 174 19.77 0.13 -8.43
N LEU A 175 20.91 -0.23 -7.83
CA LEU A 175 22.18 -0.37 -8.54
C LEU A 175 22.16 -1.62 -9.42
N PRO A 176 22.88 -1.62 -10.55
CA PRO A 176 23.06 -2.81 -11.36
C PRO A 176 23.71 -3.92 -10.51
N PRO A 177 23.29 -5.19 -10.68
CA PRO A 177 23.94 -6.31 -10.01
C PRO A 177 25.37 -6.48 -10.53
N ASP A 178 26.26 -7.02 -9.68
CA ASP A 178 27.67 -7.27 -10.04
C ASP A 178 27.83 -8.28 -11.19
N GLN A 179 26.80 -9.11 -11.42
CA GLN A 179 26.78 -10.11 -12.49
C GLN A 179 25.63 -9.85 -13.46
N PRO A 180 25.87 -9.99 -14.78
CA PRO A 180 24.82 -9.82 -15.77
C PRO A 180 23.74 -10.89 -15.62
N VAL A 181 22.48 -10.45 -15.65
CA VAL A 181 21.32 -11.34 -15.59
C VAL A 181 20.84 -11.61 -17.01
N GLY A 182 20.97 -12.86 -17.48
CA GLY A 182 20.58 -13.23 -18.84
C GLY A 182 19.07 -13.38 -19.06
N ALA A 183 18.31 -13.72 -18.01
CA ALA A 183 16.85 -13.86 -18.08
C ALA A 183 16.19 -13.67 -16.71
N VAL A 184 14.98 -13.13 -16.70
CA VAL A 184 14.13 -13.00 -15.50
C VAL A 184 12.73 -13.49 -15.83
N SER A 185 12.17 -14.34 -14.96
CA SER A 185 10.77 -14.76 -15.05
C SER A 185 9.92 -13.97 -14.06
N ILE A 186 8.82 -13.40 -14.56
CA ILE A 186 7.89 -12.60 -13.77
C ILE A 186 6.51 -13.25 -13.83
N ARG A 187 5.95 -13.53 -12.65
CA ARG A 187 4.61 -14.07 -12.50
C ARG A 187 3.72 -13.06 -11.78
N PHE A 188 2.67 -12.61 -12.45
CA PHE A 188 1.65 -11.75 -11.85
C PHE A 188 0.72 -12.62 -10.99
N LEU A 189 0.72 -12.39 -9.68
CA LEU A 189 -0.14 -13.11 -8.73
C LEU A 189 -1.56 -12.54 -8.65
N THR A 190 -1.75 -11.35 -9.19
CA THR A 190 -3.04 -10.65 -9.28
C THR A 190 -3.19 -10.09 -10.69
N PRO A 191 -4.43 -9.88 -11.18
CA PRO A 191 -4.65 -9.16 -12.44
C PRO A 191 -3.84 -7.85 -12.46
N THR A 192 -3.04 -7.65 -13.50
CA THR A 192 -2.11 -6.51 -13.59
C THR A 192 -2.37 -5.76 -14.89
N GLU A 193 -2.83 -4.52 -14.76
CA GLU A 193 -3.08 -3.64 -15.90
C GLU A 193 -1.84 -2.80 -16.19
N LEU A 194 -1.19 -3.04 -17.34
CA LEU A 194 0.01 -2.30 -17.77
C LEU A 194 -0.26 -1.32 -18.93
N SER A 195 -1.39 -1.47 -19.62
CA SER A 195 -1.86 -0.58 -20.67
C SER A 195 -3.38 -0.64 -20.76
N LYS A 196 -4.04 0.50 -21.01
CA LYS A 196 -5.51 0.57 -21.12
C LYS A 196 -6.08 -0.19 -22.32
N ASN A 197 -5.25 -0.44 -23.33
CA ASN A 197 -5.67 -1.03 -24.62
C ASN A 197 -5.07 -2.42 -24.88
N GLN A 198 -4.39 -3.03 -23.89
CA GLN A 198 -3.84 -4.38 -24.10
C GLN A 198 -4.85 -5.44 -23.60
N PRO A 199 -5.20 -6.44 -24.42
CA PRO A 199 -6.02 -7.56 -23.97
C PRO A 199 -5.37 -8.27 -22.78
N ALA A 200 -6.15 -8.64 -21.77
CA ALA A 200 -5.65 -9.26 -20.55
C ALA A 200 -4.98 -10.64 -20.74
N ALA A 201 -5.12 -11.24 -21.93
CA ALA A 201 -4.63 -12.59 -22.25
C ALA A 201 -3.23 -12.63 -22.87
N GLU A 202 -2.63 -11.49 -23.22
CA GLU A 202 -1.30 -11.45 -23.83
C GLU A 202 -0.23 -10.99 -22.85
N PRO A 203 0.98 -11.61 -22.85
CA PRO A 203 2.08 -11.13 -22.04
C PRO A 203 2.46 -9.70 -22.47
N PRO A 204 2.76 -8.81 -21.51
CA PRO A 204 3.17 -7.45 -21.84
C PRO A 204 4.52 -7.45 -22.57
N ALA A 205 4.65 -6.59 -23.58
CA ALA A 205 5.96 -6.36 -24.19
C ALA A 205 6.95 -5.86 -23.13
N PHE A 206 8.20 -6.33 -23.21
CA PHE A 206 9.26 -5.97 -22.26
C PHE A 206 9.39 -4.46 -22.05
N VAL A 207 9.36 -3.68 -23.14
CA VAL A 207 9.46 -2.22 -23.11
C VAL A 207 8.30 -1.58 -22.33
N VAL A 208 7.09 -2.14 -22.42
CA VAL A 208 5.92 -1.65 -21.67
C VAL A 208 6.12 -1.91 -20.18
N LEU A 209 6.49 -3.13 -19.81
CA LEU A 209 6.74 -3.48 -18.41
C LEU A 209 7.85 -2.62 -17.81
N LEU A 210 9.00 -2.51 -18.49
CA LEU A 210 10.13 -1.72 -18.05
C LEU A 210 9.76 -0.24 -17.89
N SER A 211 9.06 0.33 -18.87
CA SER A 211 8.60 1.73 -18.81
C SER A 211 7.66 1.97 -17.62
N ARG A 212 6.75 1.05 -17.34
CA ARG A 212 5.82 1.15 -16.19
C ARG A 212 6.55 1.03 -14.86
N LEU A 213 7.47 0.06 -14.73
CA LEU A 213 8.29 -0.12 -13.53
C LEU A 213 9.14 1.13 -13.26
N ARG A 214 9.88 1.60 -14.27
CA ARG A 214 10.70 2.81 -14.18
C ARG A 214 9.86 4.00 -13.72
N ASN A 215 8.77 4.31 -14.44
CA ASN A 215 7.93 5.45 -14.11
C ASN A 215 7.35 5.34 -12.69
N ARG A 216 6.94 4.14 -12.26
CA ARG A 216 6.42 3.91 -10.90
C ARG A 216 7.49 4.15 -9.85
N ILE A 217 8.70 3.60 -10.02
CA ILE A 217 9.83 3.78 -9.10
C ILE A 217 10.25 5.25 -9.05
N SER A 218 10.44 5.90 -10.20
CA SER A 218 10.79 7.32 -10.28
C SER A 218 9.77 8.21 -9.57
N ASN A 219 8.47 7.95 -9.74
CA ASN A 219 7.43 8.75 -9.11
C ASN A 219 7.36 8.50 -7.59
N LEU A 220 7.56 7.26 -7.14
CA LEU A 220 7.62 6.95 -5.70
C LEU A 220 8.82 7.63 -5.04
N LEU A 221 10.00 7.58 -5.67
CA LEU A 221 11.21 8.24 -5.15
C LEU A 221 11.08 9.77 -5.13
N THR A 222 10.49 10.35 -6.18
CA THR A 222 10.23 11.80 -6.24
C THR A 222 9.27 12.27 -5.15
N LEU A 223 8.21 11.51 -4.86
CA LEU A 223 7.16 11.92 -3.92
C LEU A 223 7.43 11.57 -2.45
N TYR A 224 8.08 10.43 -2.21
CA TYR A 224 8.19 9.84 -0.87
C TYR A 224 9.62 9.42 -0.49
N GLY A 225 10.55 9.42 -1.44
CA GLY A 225 11.95 9.10 -1.22
C GLY A 225 12.86 10.33 -1.21
N GLN A 226 14.12 10.14 -1.60
CA GLN A 226 15.18 11.16 -1.57
C GLN A 226 15.19 12.08 -2.81
N GLY A 227 14.14 12.06 -3.64
CA GLY A 227 14.04 12.86 -4.86
C GLY A 227 14.13 12.04 -6.16
N LYS A 228 14.13 12.74 -7.31
CA LYS A 228 14.09 12.11 -8.63
C LYS A 228 15.37 11.29 -8.88
N PRO A 229 15.27 9.99 -9.20
CA PRO A 229 16.43 9.19 -9.53
C PRO A 229 17.03 9.64 -10.86
N ASP A 230 18.36 9.74 -10.92
CA ASP A 230 19.08 9.82 -12.19
C ASP A 230 19.27 8.39 -12.69
N PHE A 231 18.44 8.01 -13.65
CA PHE A 231 18.59 6.72 -14.30
C PHE A 231 19.19 6.95 -15.68
N ASP A 232 20.43 6.52 -15.88
CA ASP A 232 21.04 6.45 -17.19
C ASP A 232 20.53 5.18 -17.89
N PHE A 233 19.77 5.36 -18.96
CA PHE A 233 19.23 4.27 -19.77
C PHE A 233 19.60 4.52 -21.23
N THR A 234 20.90 4.48 -21.50
CA THR A 234 21.44 4.29 -22.85
C THR A 234 21.37 2.83 -23.27
#